data_AF-A0A7K9BEC4-F1
#
_entry.id   AF-A0A7K9BEC4-F1
#
_cell.length_a   1.000
_cell.length_b   1.000
_cell.length_c   1.000
_cell.angle_alpha   90.00
_cell.angle_beta   90.00
_cell.angle_gamma   90.00
#
_symmetry.space_group_name_H-M   'P 1'
#
loop_
_entity.id
_entity.type
_entity.pdbx_description
1 polymer ?
#
loop_
_entity_poly.entity_id
_entity_poly.type
_entity_poly.pdbx_seq_one_letter_code
_entity_poly.pdbx_strand_id
1 'polypeptide(L)'
;RVAEGAELLHLDLAVENGTGGLAAARPVTWQVEYPGQDPEAQKDKMVWEIQVSERDIRALVPLAQELEIVNTAPLSGVPRAVPVKLMAVEAGGGVAEVTEQLGCESADKQVLQVSDACDAVFVAGKETRGARGARVDFWFRRFHASLRFTVWAPLLPLRVDLRDTTLEQVRGWRLPGASADGAPTEVEEPGEEAERRARGCRPQYQRTAVRFLAHFVAHPLDGGRHLAYLPSAEWLLDVSHLVAARARVVDPRVA
;
A
#
# COMPACT_ATOMS: atom_id res chain seq x y z
N ARG A 1 -8.15 -63.58 -3.80
CA ARG A 1 -8.65 -62.26 -4.24
C ARG A 1 -9.19 -61.59 -2.99
N VAL A 2 -8.51 -60.55 -2.51
CA VAL A 2 -9.00 -59.73 -1.40
C VAL A 2 -10.26 -59.04 -1.93
N ALA A 3 -11.40 -59.23 -1.27
CA ALA A 3 -12.62 -58.53 -1.65
C ALA A 3 -12.39 -57.04 -1.39
N GLU A 4 -12.38 -56.24 -2.45
CA GLU A 4 -12.57 -54.80 -2.33
C GLU A 4 -13.91 -54.58 -1.62
N GLY A 5 -13.88 -53.96 -0.44
CA GLY A 5 -15.10 -53.55 0.23
C GLY A 5 -15.84 -52.57 -0.66
N ALA A 6 -17.12 -52.82 -0.93
CA ALA A 6 -17.96 -51.87 -1.63
C ALA A 6 -18.14 -50.64 -0.73
N GLU A 7 -17.69 -49.48 -1.20
CA GLU A 7 -17.90 -48.20 -0.52
C GLU A 7 -19.39 -47.85 -0.64
N LEU A 8 -20.10 -47.82 0.49
CA LEU A 8 -21.56 -47.64 0.51
C LEU A 8 -21.97 -46.16 0.68
N LEU A 9 -21.13 -45.36 1.34
CA LEU A 9 -21.40 -43.96 1.65
C LEU A 9 -20.09 -43.22 1.97
N HIS A 10 -19.90 -42.06 1.35
CA HIS A 10 -18.81 -41.13 1.65
C HIS A 10 -19.42 -39.82 2.18
N LEU A 11 -18.92 -39.33 3.32
CA LEU A 11 -19.39 -38.07 3.93
C LEU A 11 -18.20 -37.15 4.21
N ASP A 12 -18.29 -35.93 3.69
CA ASP A 12 -17.41 -34.83 4.06
C ASP A 12 -18.11 -33.94 5.08
N LEU A 13 -17.49 -33.77 6.25
CA LEU A 13 -18.04 -33.03 7.38
C LEU A 13 -17.12 -31.83 7.68
N ALA A 14 -17.65 -30.61 7.56
CA ALA A 14 -16.93 -29.39 7.88
C ALA A 14 -17.49 -28.72 9.14
N VAL A 15 -16.61 -28.19 9.98
CA VAL A 15 -16.97 -27.44 11.19
C VAL A 15 -16.67 -25.96 10.94
N GLU A 16 -17.71 -25.15 10.79
CA GLU A 16 -17.55 -23.72 10.45
C GLU A 16 -17.16 -22.86 11.66
N ASN A 17 -17.62 -23.20 12.88
CA ASN A 17 -17.35 -22.42 14.08
C ASN A 17 -17.03 -23.32 15.29
N GLY A 18 -15.76 -23.31 15.71
CA GLY A 18 -15.37 -23.89 16.99
C GLY A 18 -15.88 -23.02 18.12
N THR A 19 -16.95 -23.44 18.81
CA THR A 19 -17.33 -22.84 20.09
C THR A 19 -16.21 -23.18 21.08
N GLY A 20 -15.38 -22.21 21.48
CA GLY A 20 -14.14 -22.37 22.27
C GLY A 20 -14.28 -22.97 23.68
N GLY A 21 -14.99 -24.08 23.82
CA GLY A 21 -15.01 -24.95 24.99
C GLY A 21 -14.18 -26.21 24.72
N LEU A 22 -13.80 -26.90 25.81
CA LEU A 22 -13.12 -28.20 25.75
C LEU A 22 -13.80 -29.11 24.73
N ALA A 23 -13.00 -29.74 23.86
CA ALA A 23 -13.39 -30.69 22.81
C ALA A 23 -14.86 -31.13 22.89
N ALA A 24 -15.74 -30.39 22.23
CA ALA A 24 -17.15 -30.67 22.30
C ALA A 24 -17.43 -31.82 21.33
N ALA A 25 -17.68 -33.02 21.86
CA ALA A 25 -18.23 -34.11 21.07
C ALA A 25 -19.54 -33.63 20.43
N ARG A 26 -19.62 -33.64 19.11
CA ARG A 26 -20.82 -33.29 18.35
C ARG A 26 -21.49 -34.58 17.87
N PRO A 27 -22.70 -34.91 18.37
CA PRO A 27 -23.39 -36.11 17.95
C PRO A 27 -23.93 -35.94 16.53
N VAL A 28 -23.65 -36.91 15.66
CA VAL A 28 -24.24 -37.08 14.34
C VAL A 28 -25.13 -38.32 14.38
N THR A 29 -26.43 -38.10 14.26
CA THR A 29 -27.43 -39.17 14.22
C THR A 29 -27.71 -39.57 12.79
N TRP A 30 -27.64 -40.86 12.47
CA TRP A 30 -28.03 -41.38 11.16
C TRP A 30 -28.81 -42.68 11.31
N GLN A 31 -29.59 -43.00 10.27
CA GLN A 31 -30.38 -44.22 10.18
C GLN A 31 -30.43 -44.67 8.72
N VAL A 32 -30.55 -45.98 8.50
CA VAL A 32 -30.71 -46.56 7.16
C VAL A 32 -32.14 -47.06 7.02
N GLU A 33 -32.82 -46.62 5.97
CA GLU A 33 -34.20 -46.99 5.67
C GLU A 33 -34.22 -47.95 4.47
N TYR A 34 -34.85 -49.11 4.63
CA TYR A 34 -35.05 -50.08 3.55
C TYR A 34 -36.52 -50.09 3.08
N PRO A 35 -36.77 -50.23 1.77
CA PRO A 35 -38.14 -50.32 1.25
C PRO A 35 -38.90 -51.52 1.84
N GLY A 36 -40.13 -51.29 2.32
CA GLY A 36 -40.99 -52.34 2.90
C GLY A 36 -40.77 -52.62 4.38
N GLN A 37 -39.92 -51.84 5.06
CA GLN A 37 -39.73 -51.92 6.51
C GLN A 37 -40.83 -51.13 7.26
N ASP A 38 -41.33 -51.68 8.37
CA ASP A 38 -42.38 -51.06 9.19
C ASP A 38 -41.91 -49.71 9.77
N PRO A 39 -42.63 -48.60 9.58
CA PRO A 39 -42.27 -47.29 10.13
C PRO A 39 -42.20 -47.25 11.67
N GLU A 40 -42.89 -48.15 12.39
CA GLU A 40 -42.76 -48.29 13.85
C GLU A 40 -41.64 -49.24 14.29
N ALA A 41 -41.07 -50.03 13.36
CA ALA A 41 -39.85 -50.78 13.60
C ALA A 41 -38.65 -49.82 13.57
N GLN A 42 -38.57 -49.01 14.63
CA GLN A 42 -37.55 -48.00 14.90
C GLN A 42 -36.17 -48.69 15.05
N LYS A 43 -35.58 -49.12 13.94
CA LYS A 43 -34.28 -49.79 13.95
C LYS A 43 -33.15 -48.78 14.07
N ASP A 44 -32.37 -48.98 15.11
CA ASP A 44 -31.00 -48.50 15.36
C ASP A 44 -30.68 -47.14 14.75
N LYS A 45 -31.27 -46.07 15.32
CA LYS A 45 -30.68 -44.73 15.20
C LYS A 45 -29.27 -44.80 15.75
N MET A 46 -28.29 -44.74 14.87
CA MET A 46 -26.90 -44.76 15.26
C MET A 46 -26.45 -43.33 15.53
N VAL A 47 -25.75 -43.15 16.64
CA VAL A 47 -25.15 -41.89 17.04
C VAL A 47 -23.65 -42.02 16.92
N TRP A 48 -23.05 -41.18 16.08
CA TRP A 48 -21.60 -41.01 16.02
C TRP A 48 -21.21 -39.76 16.81
N GLU A 49 -20.24 -39.89 17.69
CA GLU A 49 -19.67 -38.74 18.40
C GLU A 49 -18.44 -38.23 17.67
N ILE A 50 -18.54 -37.05 17.05
CA ILE A 50 -17.41 -36.41 16.37
C ILE A 50 -16.73 -35.49 17.37
N GLN A 51 -15.47 -35.80 17.68
CA GLN A 51 -14.65 -34.94 18.53
C GLN A 51 -14.24 -33.70 17.75
N VAL A 52 -14.78 -32.54 18.12
CA VAL A 52 -14.42 -31.25 17.52
C VAL A 52 -13.50 -30.52 18.49
N SER A 53 -12.28 -30.24 18.06
CA SER A 53 -11.32 -29.42 18.82
C SER A 53 -11.13 -28.07 18.15
N GLU A 54 -10.74 -27.05 18.93
CA GLU A 54 -10.21 -25.82 18.33
C GLU A 54 -8.97 -26.17 17.50
N ARG A 55 -8.77 -25.43 16.40
CA ARG A 55 -7.58 -25.55 15.56
C ARG A 55 -6.34 -25.40 16.44
N ASP A 56 -5.50 -26.44 16.49
CA ASP A 56 -4.23 -26.41 17.23
C ASP A 56 -3.20 -25.61 16.42
N ILE A 57 -3.38 -24.28 16.41
CA ILE A 57 -2.47 -23.34 15.77
C ILE A 57 -1.12 -23.41 16.49
N ARG A 58 -0.04 -23.59 15.73
CA ARG A 58 1.33 -23.63 16.23
C ARG A 58 2.12 -22.38 15.90
N ALA A 59 1.82 -21.75 14.76
CA ALA A 59 2.51 -20.54 14.34
C ALA A 59 1.58 -19.61 13.57
N LEU A 60 1.91 -18.32 13.66
CA LEU A 60 1.33 -17.25 12.88
C LEU A 60 2.40 -16.75 11.92
N VAL A 61 2.07 -16.66 10.63
CA VAL A 61 3.02 -16.33 9.57
C VAL A 61 2.46 -15.17 8.73
N PRO A 62 2.94 -13.94 8.93
CA PRO A 62 2.62 -12.82 8.08
C PRO A 62 3.39 -12.92 6.76
N LEU A 63 2.70 -12.76 5.64
CA LEU A 63 3.22 -12.81 4.29
C LEU A 63 2.97 -11.46 3.61
N ALA A 64 4.03 -10.78 3.22
CA ALA A 64 3.95 -9.54 2.44
C ALA A 64 4.43 -9.80 1.01
N GLN A 65 3.84 -9.12 0.03
CA GLN A 65 4.27 -9.21 -1.37
C GLN A 65 5.72 -8.73 -1.56
N GLU A 66 6.12 -7.71 -0.81
CA GLU A 66 7.45 -7.12 -0.82
C GLU A 66 7.79 -6.61 0.59
N LEU A 67 9.07 -6.60 0.94
CA LEU A 67 9.57 -6.09 2.23
C LEU A 67 10.38 -4.80 2.07
N GLU A 68 10.43 -4.25 0.86
CA GLU A 68 11.17 -3.03 0.54
C GLU A 68 10.24 -2.01 -0.12
N ILE A 69 10.20 -0.79 0.42
CA ILE A 69 9.27 0.26 0.01
C ILE A 69 10.06 1.53 -0.29
N VAL A 70 9.88 2.08 -1.49
CA VAL A 70 10.37 3.41 -1.84
C VAL A 70 9.22 4.40 -1.66
N ASN A 71 9.31 5.23 -0.62
CA ASN A 71 8.27 6.20 -0.29
C ASN A 71 8.38 7.45 -1.17
N THR A 72 7.65 7.47 -2.28
CA THR A 72 7.56 8.65 -3.17
C THR A 72 6.42 9.60 -2.79
N ALA A 73 5.58 9.22 -1.83
CA ALA A 73 4.39 9.98 -1.43
C ALA A 73 4.70 11.42 -0.96
N PRO A 74 5.82 11.72 -0.28
CA PRO A 74 6.19 13.11 0.02
C PRO A 74 6.35 14.00 -1.22
N LEU A 75 6.71 13.42 -2.37
CA LEU A 75 6.94 14.14 -3.63
C LEU A 75 5.69 14.16 -4.51
N SER A 76 5.06 12.99 -4.70
CA SER A 76 3.91 12.81 -5.60
C SER A 76 2.57 13.11 -4.93
N GLY A 77 2.49 12.96 -3.60
CA GLY A 77 1.27 12.91 -2.80
C GLY A 77 0.39 11.68 -3.05
N VAL A 78 0.91 10.67 -3.74
CA VAL A 78 0.22 9.40 -3.99
C VAL A 78 0.73 8.38 -2.97
N PRO A 79 -0.15 7.79 -2.13
CA PRO A 79 0.27 6.77 -1.18
C PRO A 79 0.66 5.47 -1.89
N ARG A 80 1.55 4.69 -1.26
CA ARG A 80 1.92 3.34 -1.68
C ARG A 80 1.57 2.35 -0.58
N ALA A 81 0.87 1.28 -0.94
CA ALA A 81 0.46 0.21 -0.02
C ALA A 81 0.98 -1.15 -0.52
N VAL A 82 1.40 -1.98 0.42
CA VAL A 82 1.88 -3.35 0.21
C VAL A 82 0.90 -4.30 0.89
N PRO A 83 0.25 -5.20 0.15
CA PRO A 83 -0.66 -6.19 0.72
C PRO A 83 0.07 -7.15 1.67
N VAL A 84 -0.59 -7.48 2.77
CA VAL A 84 -0.15 -8.45 3.76
C VAL A 84 -1.26 -9.46 4.02
N LYS A 85 -0.91 -10.74 4.08
CA LYS A 85 -1.79 -11.83 4.47
C LYS A 85 -1.27 -12.51 5.72
N LEU A 86 -2.15 -12.88 6.63
CA LEU A 86 -1.78 -13.57 7.85
C LEU A 86 -2.22 -15.03 7.79
N MET A 87 -1.26 -15.95 7.87
CA MET A 87 -1.53 -17.39 7.79
C MET A 87 -1.36 -18.04 9.17
N ALA A 88 -2.31 -18.88 9.56
CA ALA A 88 -2.18 -19.77 10.70
C ALA A 88 -1.70 -21.14 10.22
N VAL A 89 -0.67 -21.67 10.88
CA VAL A 89 -0.15 -23.03 10.65
C VAL A 89 -0.58 -23.91 11.81
N GLU A 90 -1.27 -25.00 11.51
CA GLU A 90 -1.81 -25.96 12.48
C GLU A 90 -0.85 -27.13 12.71
N ALA A 91 -0.95 -27.79 13.86
CA ALA A 91 -0.10 -28.94 14.23
C ALA A 91 -0.18 -30.10 13.22
N GLY A 92 -1.33 -30.27 12.56
CA GLY A 92 -1.54 -31.26 11.50
C GLY A 92 -0.97 -30.85 10.13
N GLY A 93 -0.29 -29.70 10.03
CA GLY A 93 0.26 -29.17 8.78
C GLY A 93 -0.74 -28.36 7.93
N GLY A 94 -1.98 -28.20 8.40
CA GLY A 94 -2.96 -27.32 7.77
C GLY A 94 -2.51 -25.86 7.78
N VAL A 95 -2.80 -25.15 6.69
CA VAL A 95 -2.50 -23.72 6.55
C VAL A 95 -3.77 -23.01 6.13
N ALA A 96 -4.18 -21.99 6.90
CA ALA A 96 -5.37 -21.21 6.62
C ALA A 96 -5.11 -19.72 6.78
N GLU A 97 -5.73 -18.90 5.94
CA GLU A 97 -5.71 -17.45 6.08
C GLU A 97 -6.59 -17.05 7.27
N VAL A 98 -6.08 -16.14 8.09
CA VAL A 98 -6.80 -15.57 9.24
C VAL A 98 -7.36 -14.23 8.80
N THR A 99 -8.68 -14.06 8.86
CA THR A 99 -9.39 -12.87 8.37
C THR A 99 -10.12 -12.09 9.45
N GLU A 100 -10.31 -12.67 10.63
CA GLU A 100 -11.08 -12.07 11.72
C GLU A 100 -10.25 -11.93 12.99
N GLN A 101 -10.59 -10.92 13.81
CA GLN A 101 -9.96 -10.65 15.12
C GLN A 101 -8.43 -10.50 15.05
N LEU A 102 -7.96 -9.94 13.94
CA LEU A 102 -6.57 -9.59 13.71
C LEU A 102 -6.21 -8.30 14.45
N GLY A 103 -4.97 -8.21 14.90
CA GLY A 103 -4.39 -6.93 15.28
C GLY A 103 -2.98 -6.78 14.73
N CYS A 104 -2.62 -5.54 14.45
CA CYS A 104 -1.31 -5.18 13.94
C CYS A 104 -0.91 -3.79 14.41
N GLU A 105 0.38 -3.58 14.57
CA GLU A 105 0.94 -2.29 14.95
C GLU A 105 2.31 -2.08 14.31
N SER A 106 2.52 -0.89 13.76
CA SER A 106 3.84 -0.42 13.36
C SER A 106 4.59 0.10 14.57
N ALA A 107 5.81 -0.41 14.79
CA ALA A 107 6.69 0.05 15.85
C ALA A 107 7.18 1.49 15.63
N ASP A 108 7.24 1.96 14.38
CA ASP A 108 7.58 3.34 14.03
C ASP A 108 6.62 3.91 12.98
N LYS A 109 5.57 4.58 13.48
CA LYS A 109 4.55 5.25 12.66
C LYS A 109 5.08 6.44 11.85
N GLN A 110 6.31 6.89 12.11
CA GLN A 110 6.98 7.93 11.31
C GLN A 110 7.67 7.35 10.06
N VAL A 111 7.75 6.02 9.94
CA VAL A 111 8.39 5.32 8.81
C VAL A 111 7.36 4.59 7.95
N LEU A 112 6.41 3.89 8.56
CA LEU A 112 5.32 3.21 7.87
C LEU A 112 4.09 3.06 8.76
N GLN A 113 2.93 2.93 8.13
CA GLN A 113 1.65 2.68 8.78
C GLN A 113 1.07 1.32 8.36
N VAL A 114 0.09 0.85 9.11
CA VAL A 114 -0.69 -0.37 8.85
C VAL A 114 -2.16 -0.01 8.67
N SER A 115 -2.88 -0.75 7.85
CA SER A 115 -4.34 -0.62 7.73
C SER A 115 -5.04 -1.14 8.99
N ASP A 116 -6.25 -0.63 9.26
CA ASP A 116 -7.06 -1.08 10.39
C ASP A 116 -7.47 -2.56 10.28
N ALA A 117 -7.57 -3.06 9.04
CA ALA A 117 -7.86 -4.47 8.74
C ALA A 117 -6.61 -5.37 8.77
N CYS A 118 -5.42 -4.80 8.98
CA CYS A 118 -4.14 -5.53 8.99
C CYS A 118 -3.81 -6.30 7.70
N ASP A 119 -4.41 -5.89 6.60
CA ASP A 119 -4.26 -6.45 5.25
C ASP A 119 -3.29 -5.65 4.37
N ALA A 120 -2.78 -4.51 4.84
CA ALA A 120 -1.85 -3.67 4.11
C ALA A 120 -0.91 -2.88 5.03
N VAL A 121 0.34 -2.72 4.57
CA VAL A 121 1.33 -1.80 5.12
C VAL A 121 1.53 -0.69 4.11
N PHE A 122 1.49 0.58 4.54
CA PHE A 122 1.51 1.70 3.60
C PHE A 122 2.33 2.89 4.07
N VAL A 123 2.68 3.74 3.10
CA VAL A 123 3.27 5.06 3.29
C VAL A 123 2.43 6.08 2.53
N ALA A 124 2.06 7.18 3.19
CA ALA A 124 1.11 8.17 2.69
C ALA A 124 1.67 9.61 2.66
N GLY A 125 2.97 9.77 2.92
CA GLY A 125 3.69 11.03 2.77
C GLY A 125 3.82 11.83 4.05
N LYS A 126 3.20 11.40 5.15
CA LYS A 126 3.50 11.89 6.51
C LYS A 126 4.80 11.27 7.04
N GLU A 127 5.17 10.10 6.53
CA GLU A 127 6.35 9.33 6.88
C GLU A 127 7.59 9.90 6.16
N THR A 128 8.17 10.93 6.73
CA THR A 128 9.32 11.65 6.13
C THR A 128 10.66 10.96 6.34
N ARG A 129 10.68 9.87 7.13
CA ARG A 129 11.90 9.14 7.49
C ARG A 129 11.87 7.72 6.91
N GLY A 130 12.96 7.32 6.28
CA GLY A 130 13.19 5.93 5.91
C GLY A 130 13.92 5.18 7.02
N ALA A 131 13.67 3.87 7.14
CA ALA A 131 14.41 2.99 8.03
C ALA A 131 14.56 1.59 7.42
N ARG A 132 15.73 0.99 7.61
CA ARG A 132 15.95 -0.44 7.43
C ARG A 132 15.34 -1.12 8.64
N GLY A 133 14.61 -2.20 8.40
CA GLY A 133 14.02 -3.04 9.43
C GLY A 133 12.98 -2.38 10.34
N ALA A 134 12.17 -1.46 9.81
CA ALA A 134 10.96 -0.99 10.46
C ALA A 134 10.05 -2.19 10.77
N ARG A 135 9.81 -2.43 12.07
CA ARG A 135 9.08 -3.62 12.53
C ARG A 135 7.58 -3.35 12.52
N VAL A 136 6.83 -4.30 11.97
CA VAL A 136 5.38 -4.40 12.11
C VAL A 136 5.07 -5.67 12.87
N ASP A 137 4.38 -5.52 13.99
CA ASP A 137 3.94 -6.62 14.84
C ASP A 137 2.51 -6.99 14.46
N PHE A 138 2.24 -8.29 14.34
CA PHE A 138 0.93 -8.88 14.04
C PHE A 138 0.57 -9.86 15.15
N TRP A 139 -0.70 -9.90 15.53
CA TRP A 139 -1.18 -10.85 16.51
C TRP A 139 -2.57 -11.36 16.21
N PHE A 140 -2.82 -12.58 16.64
CA PHE A 140 -4.10 -13.24 16.59
C PHE A 140 -4.24 -14.13 17.84
N ARG A 141 -5.26 -13.85 18.66
CA ARG A 141 -5.43 -14.48 19.98
C ARG A 141 -4.15 -14.37 20.83
N ARG A 142 -3.47 -15.49 21.07
CA ARG A 142 -2.20 -15.57 21.85
C ARG A 142 -0.94 -15.59 20.99
N PHE A 143 -1.10 -15.65 19.66
CA PHE A 143 0.02 -15.79 18.74
C PHE A 143 0.48 -14.43 18.27
N HIS A 144 1.79 -14.25 18.24
CA HIS A 144 2.45 -13.04 17.79
C HIS A 144 3.45 -13.38 16.69
N ALA A 145 3.55 -12.50 15.71
CA ALA A 145 4.54 -12.56 14.65
C ALA A 145 4.97 -11.14 14.27
N SER A 146 6.09 -11.01 13.58
CA SER A 146 6.57 -9.68 13.16
C SER A 146 7.20 -9.74 11.78
N LEU A 147 6.99 -8.71 10.98
CA LEU A 147 7.74 -8.45 9.75
C LEU A 147 8.65 -7.23 9.92
N ARG A 148 9.72 -7.22 9.14
CA ARG A 148 10.66 -6.09 9.08
C ARG A 148 10.71 -5.57 7.67
N PHE A 149 10.32 -4.32 7.48
CA PHE A 149 10.34 -3.61 6.20
C PHE A 149 11.57 -2.72 6.10
N THR A 150 12.08 -2.55 4.89
CA THR A 150 13.03 -1.49 4.55
C THR A 150 12.28 -0.39 3.81
N VAL A 151 12.20 0.79 4.40
CA VAL A 151 11.56 1.95 3.79
C VAL A 151 12.62 2.97 3.42
N TRP A 152 12.64 3.37 2.17
CA TRP A 152 13.49 4.44 1.64
C TRP A 152 12.67 5.71 1.51
N ALA A 153 13.13 6.80 2.12
CA ALA A 153 12.46 8.10 2.02
C ALA A 153 13.36 9.12 1.28
N PRO A 154 12.78 10.05 0.52
CA PRO A 154 13.54 11.08 -0.17
C PRO A 154 14.15 12.04 0.86
N LEU A 155 15.44 12.34 0.70
CA LEU A 155 16.11 13.36 1.49
C LEU A 155 15.70 14.74 0.96
N LEU A 156 15.12 15.57 1.82
CA LEU A 156 14.70 16.94 1.51
C LEU A 156 15.68 17.95 2.13
N PRO A 157 15.91 19.11 1.49
CA PRO A 157 15.31 19.57 0.22
C PRO A 157 15.89 18.85 -1.01
N LEU A 158 15.13 18.86 -2.11
CA LEU A 158 15.56 18.31 -3.40
C LEU A 158 16.68 19.16 -4.02
N ARG A 159 17.59 18.54 -4.77
CA ARG A 159 18.56 19.26 -5.60
C ARG A 159 17.91 19.64 -6.93
N VAL A 160 17.90 20.93 -7.24
CA VAL A 160 17.44 21.44 -8.53
C VAL A 160 18.66 21.59 -9.44
N ASP A 161 18.59 20.99 -10.61
CA ASP A 161 19.61 21.07 -11.66
C ASP A 161 19.03 21.80 -12.88
N LEU A 162 19.74 22.83 -13.32
CA LEU A 162 19.34 23.75 -14.39
C LEU A 162 20.49 23.85 -15.38
N ARG A 163 20.20 23.77 -16.68
CA ARG A 163 21.23 23.99 -17.71
C ARG A 163 21.66 25.45 -17.78
N ASP A 164 20.67 26.35 -17.81
CA ASP A 164 20.89 27.80 -17.91
C ASP A 164 20.17 28.51 -16.77
N THR A 165 20.90 29.21 -15.91
CA THR A 165 20.33 29.92 -14.76
C THR A 165 19.84 31.33 -15.08
N THR A 166 20.24 31.87 -16.24
CA THR A 166 19.89 33.23 -16.69
C THR A 166 19.22 33.14 -18.06
N LEU A 167 17.92 33.42 -18.11
CA LEU A 167 17.13 33.33 -19.34
C LEU A 167 17.03 34.71 -20.00
N GLU A 168 17.36 34.80 -21.29
CA GLU A 168 17.23 36.05 -22.03
C GLU A 168 15.80 36.26 -22.55
N GLN A 169 15.40 37.52 -22.72
CA GLN A 169 14.15 37.88 -23.38
C GLN A 169 14.26 37.55 -24.88
N VAL A 170 13.27 36.82 -25.40
CA VAL A 170 13.14 36.59 -26.84
C VAL A 170 12.69 37.88 -27.52
N ARG A 171 13.59 38.51 -28.26
CA ARG A 171 13.30 39.75 -28.99
C ARG A 171 12.14 39.55 -29.96
N GLY A 172 11.22 40.50 -30.01
CA GLY A 172 10.07 40.49 -30.91
C GLY A 172 8.90 39.60 -30.49
N TRP A 173 9.05 38.77 -29.45
CA TRP A 173 7.97 37.92 -28.94
C TRP A 173 7.33 38.52 -27.69
N ARG A 174 6.02 38.78 -27.76
CA ARG A 174 5.20 39.20 -26.62
C ARG A 174 3.90 38.41 -26.60
N LEU A 175 3.49 37.97 -25.42
CA LEU A 175 2.21 37.29 -25.24
C LEU A 175 1.14 38.32 -24.88
N PRO A 176 -0.08 38.22 -25.43
CA PRO A 176 -1.23 38.94 -24.90
C PRO A 176 -1.34 38.64 -23.41
N GLY A 177 -1.44 39.68 -22.58
CA GLY A 177 -1.72 39.56 -21.17
C GLY A 177 -3.12 39.00 -20.96
N ALA A 178 -3.35 38.37 -19.82
CA ALA A 178 -4.70 37.96 -19.45
C ALA A 178 -5.55 39.22 -19.32
N SER A 179 -6.29 39.56 -20.38
CA SER A 179 -7.29 40.62 -20.35
C SER A 179 -8.35 40.20 -19.34
N ALA A 180 -8.52 41.01 -18.30
CA ALA A 180 -9.75 40.96 -17.51
C ALA A 180 -10.92 41.11 -18.48
N ASP A 181 -11.87 40.19 -18.39
CA ASP A 181 -13.08 40.15 -19.20
C ASP A 181 -13.84 41.50 -19.16
N GLY A 182 -14.26 41.95 -20.34
CA GLY A 182 -15.45 42.80 -20.52
C GLY A 182 -15.27 44.31 -20.35
N ALA A 183 -14.99 45.02 -21.45
CA ALA A 183 -15.57 46.34 -21.69
C ALA A 183 -15.75 46.57 -23.21
N PRO A 184 -16.90 47.08 -23.68
CA PRO A 184 -17.16 47.24 -25.11
C PRO A 184 -16.40 48.44 -25.70
N THR A 185 -16.08 48.26 -26.97
CA THR A 185 -15.48 49.15 -27.96
C THR A 185 -16.10 50.56 -27.97
N GLU A 186 -15.28 51.59 -27.76
CA GLU A 186 -15.53 52.94 -28.29
C GLU A 186 -14.40 53.34 -29.24
N VAL A 187 -14.81 53.51 -30.50
CA VAL A 187 -14.24 54.15 -31.69
C VAL A 187 -12.70 54.29 -31.77
N GLU A 188 -12.14 53.62 -32.78
CA GLU A 188 -10.72 53.39 -32.96
C GLU A 188 -10.01 54.49 -33.76
N GLU A 189 -8.95 55.06 -33.18
CA GLU A 189 -7.92 55.84 -33.87
C GLU A 189 -6.72 54.92 -34.20
N PRO A 190 -6.23 54.87 -35.46
CA PRO A 190 -5.30 53.85 -35.97
C PRO A 190 -3.88 53.89 -35.35
N GLY A 191 -3.61 54.83 -34.43
CA GLY A 191 -2.36 54.94 -33.68
C GLY A 191 -2.43 54.44 -32.22
N GLU A 192 -3.59 54.48 -31.56
CA GLU A 192 -3.73 54.09 -30.15
C GLU A 192 -3.80 52.58 -29.93
N GLU A 193 -4.22 51.82 -30.94
CA GLU A 193 -4.25 50.35 -30.89
C GLU A 193 -2.87 49.76 -30.64
N ALA A 194 -1.82 50.29 -31.28
CA ALA A 194 -0.45 49.79 -31.12
C ALA A 194 0.08 50.03 -29.69
N GLU A 195 -0.26 51.18 -29.11
CA GLU A 195 0.17 51.55 -27.77
C GLU A 195 -0.63 50.83 -26.67
N ARG A 196 -1.93 50.60 -26.87
CA ARG A 196 -2.77 49.79 -25.97
C ARG A 196 -2.43 48.29 -26.06
N ARG A 197 -2.18 47.76 -27.25
CA ARG A 197 -1.68 46.38 -27.45
C ARG A 197 -0.33 46.18 -26.76
N ALA A 198 0.55 47.18 -26.76
CA ALA A 198 1.83 47.12 -26.04
C ALA A 198 1.67 47.08 -24.51
N ARG A 199 0.68 47.79 -23.96
CA ARG A 199 0.37 47.82 -22.51
C ARG A 199 -0.23 46.50 -22.01
N GLY A 200 -0.96 45.78 -22.86
CA GLY A 200 -1.47 44.45 -22.55
C GLY A 200 -0.46 43.32 -22.73
N CYS A 201 0.69 43.54 -23.36
CA CYS A 201 1.59 42.47 -23.81
C CYS A 201 2.77 42.22 -22.85
N ARG A 202 2.95 40.98 -22.38
CA ARG A 202 4.09 40.58 -21.54
C ARG A 202 5.27 40.04 -22.35
N PRO A 203 6.53 40.36 -21.99
CA PRO A 203 7.71 39.83 -22.67
C PRO A 203 7.84 38.31 -22.50
N GLN A 204 8.23 37.61 -23.56
CA GLN A 204 8.54 36.18 -23.51
C GLN A 204 10.04 35.97 -23.28
N TYR A 205 10.40 35.05 -22.38
CA TYR A 205 11.78 34.65 -22.11
C TYR A 205 12.06 33.27 -22.71
N GLN A 206 13.35 32.96 -22.87
CA GLN A 206 13.85 31.62 -23.19
C GLN A 206 13.37 30.59 -22.16
N ARG A 207 13.57 29.29 -22.45
CA ARG A 207 13.17 28.20 -21.55
C ARG A 207 14.36 27.28 -21.35
N THR A 208 14.58 26.81 -20.13
CA THR A 208 15.57 25.79 -19.82
C THR A 208 14.90 24.53 -19.27
N ALA A 209 15.58 23.40 -19.37
CA ALA A 209 15.11 22.16 -18.76
C ALA A 209 15.46 22.17 -17.26
N VAL A 210 14.47 21.88 -16.41
CA VAL A 210 14.64 21.77 -14.96
C VAL A 210 14.61 20.30 -14.57
N ARG A 211 15.59 19.85 -13.79
CA ARG A 211 15.60 18.52 -13.20
C ARG A 211 15.57 18.61 -11.69
N PHE A 212 14.75 17.77 -11.07
CA PHE A 212 14.69 17.61 -9.62
C PHE A 212 15.32 16.27 -9.26
N LEU A 213 16.33 16.33 -8.41
CA LEU A 213 17.18 15.21 -8.05
C LEU A 213 17.07 14.94 -6.54
N ALA A 214 17.00 13.66 -6.15
CA ALA A 214 16.87 13.26 -4.74
C ALA A 214 17.76 12.05 -4.41
N HIS A 215 18.30 12.04 -3.19
CA HIS A 215 18.75 10.80 -2.55
C HIS A 215 17.55 10.12 -1.90
N PHE A 216 17.53 8.80 -1.93
CA PHE A 216 16.62 8.01 -1.12
C PHE A 216 17.40 7.31 -0.02
N VAL A 217 16.99 7.51 1.23
CA VAL A 217 17.77 7.10 2.40
C VAL A 217 16.96 6.29 3.39
N ALA A 218 17.66 5.46 4.15
CA ALA A 218 17.08 4.68 5.23
C ALA A 218 18.05 4.65 6.43
N HIS A 219 17.51 4.85 7.63
CA HIS A 219 18.27 4.71 8.87
C HIS A 219 18.58 3.23 9.13
N PRO A 220 19.79 2.90 9.60
CA PRO A 220 20.15 1.52 9.91
C PRO A 220 19.40 1.00 11.15
N LEU A 221 19.14 -0.31 11.18
CA LEU A 221 18.46 -1.02 12.29
C LEU A 221 19.17 -0.84 13.63
N ASP A 222 20.50 -0.85 13.57
CA ASP A 222 21.45 -0.84 14.67
C ASP A 222 21.65 0.54 15.30
N GLY A 223 20.87 1.55 14.89
CA GLY A 223 20.94 2.91 15.43
C GLY A 223 22.23 3.65 15.05
N GLY A 224 22.97 3.12 14.07
CA GLY A 224 24.14 3.76 13.50
C GLY A 224 23.83 5.16 12.95
N ARG A 225 24.82 6.05 13.00
CA ARG A 225 24.68 7.43 12.52
C ARG A 225 24.68 7.58 11.00
N HIS A 226 25.19 6.58 10.28
CA HIS A 226 25.34 6.65 8.82
C HIS A 226 24.07 6.15 8.13
N LEU A 227 23.47 7.01 7.31
CA LEU A 227 22.34 6.65 6.47
C LEU A 227 22.77 5.65 5.40
N ALA A 228 21.91 4.67 5.13
CA ALA A 228 21.99 3.90 3.90
C ALA A 228 21.40 4.74 2.75
N TYR A 229 21.92 4.58 1.54
CA TYR A 229 21.47 5.27 0.34
C TYR A 229 21.05 4.27 -0.73
N LEU A 230 20.01 4.60 -1.49
CA LEU A 230 19.51 3.82 -2.62
C LEU A 230 19.76 4.57 -3.94
N PRO A 231 20.48 4.00 -4.93
CA PRO A 231 21.27 2.77 -4.83
C PRO A 231 22.61 2.94 -4.09
N SER A 232 23.19 4.14 -4.08
CA SER A 232 24.38 4.49 -3.28
C SER A 232 24.48 6.00 -3.05
N ALA A 233 25.41 6.44 -2.20
CA ALA A 233 25.55 7.84 -1.80
C ALA A 233 25.94 8.79 -2.95
N GLU A 234 26.60 8.28 -3.99
CA GLU A 234 27.05 9.06 -5.15
C GLU A 234 25.94 9.29 -6.18
N TRP A 235 24.84 8.53 -6.09
CA TRP A 235 23.75 8.59 -7.06
C TRP A 235 22.59 9.44 -6.55
N LEU A 236 22.20 10.39 -7.40
CA LEU A 236 20.95 11.14 -7.26
C LEU A 236 19.95 10.62 -8.30
N LEU A 237 18.73 10.34 -7.87
CA LEU A 237 17.65 9.88 -8.74
C LEU A 237 16.85 11.06 -9.28
N ASP A 238 16.53 11.02 -10.57
CA ASP A 238 15.67 12.03 -11.21
C ASP A 238 14.20 11.79 -10.86
N VAL A 239 13.67 12.68 -10.03
CA VAL A 239 12.29 12.67 -9.53
C VAL A 239 11.42 13.75 -10.19
N SER A 240 11.88 14.35 -11.30
CA SER A 240 11.17 15.47 -11.95
C SER A 240 9.72 15.11 -12.30
N HIS A 241 9.48 13.88 -12.77
CA HIS A 241 8.14 13.40 -13.11
C HIS A 241 7.18 13.33 -11.92
N LEU A 242 7.69 13.16 -10.69
CA LEU A 242 6.87 13.12 -9.47
C LEU A 242 6.44 14.51 -9.01
N VAL A 243 7.29 15.52 -9.24
CA VAL A 243 7.08 16.89 -8.73
C VAL A 243 6.60 17.86 -9.80
N ALA A 244 6.67 17.52 -11.09
CA ALA A 244 6.35 18.41 -12.21
C ALA A 244 4.99 19.12 -12.07
N ALA A 245 3.96 18.41 -11.63
CA ALA A 245 2.62 18.98 -11.46
C ALA A 245 2.51 19.99 -10.31
N ARG A 246 3.47 19.97 -9.38
CA ARG A 246 3.50 20.81 -8.15
C ARG A 246 4.57 21.90 -8.20
N ALA A 247 5.54 21.77 -9.12
CA ALA A 247 6.59 22.76 -9.31
C ALA A 247 6.01 24.06 -9.86
N ARG A 248 6.44 25.19 -9.28
CA ARG A 248 6.06 26.54 -9.72
C ARG A 248 7.30 27.42 -9.82
N VAL A 249 7.36 28.20 -10.89
CA VAL A 249 8.40 29.21 -11.08
C VAL A 249 7.97 30.46 -10.31
N VAL A 250 8.82 30.93 -9.39
CA VAL A 250 8.57 32.13 -8.59
C VAL A 250 8.94 33.39 -9.36
N ASP A 251 10.11 33.39 -10.01
CA ASP A 251 10.57 34.49 -10.87
C ASP A 251 10.82 33.98 -12.29
N PRO A 252 9.99 34.35 -13.28
CA PRO A 252 10.16 33.90 -14.67
C PRO A 252 11.42 34.47 -15.35
N ARG A 253 12.17 35.36 -14.70
CA ARG A 253 13.48 35.85 -15.17
C ARG A 253 14.62 34.93 -14.76
N VAL A 254 14.39 34.08 -13.74
CA VAL A 254 15.37 33.15 -13.16
C VAL A 254 14.79 31.74 -13.29
N ALA A 255 15.08 31.10 -14.42
CA ALA A 255 14.78 29.70 -14.74
C ALA A 255 13.33 29.20 -14.52
#